data_AF-A0A5C7PV89-F1
#
_entry.id   AF-A0A5C7PV89-F1
#
_cell.length_a   1.000
_cell.length_b   1.000
_cell.length_c   1.000
_cell.angle_alpha   90.00
_cell.angle_beta   90.00
_cell.angle_gamma   90.00
#
_symmetry.space_group_name_H-M   'P 1'
#
loop_
_entity.id
_entity.type
_entity.pdbx_description
1 polymer ?
#
loop_
_entity_poly.entity_id
_entity_poly.type
_entity_poly.pdbx_seq_one_letter_code
_entity_poly.pdbx_strand_id
1 'polypeptide(L)'
;ALAMGLQPGLCAQSCAATRPSPYMSYSGSRPWSVIGLRPAMQLAARSVASAQALIERGIAADGQLAERPERPAEPARAYLASTPDAARNVRERLFPPAGPVPGVAALEVVRVRSEALPPLRRTLVYETGLARPAPMVGEWLPGALADHLTSFGGQLEHGPGDGQMNVLDWLESGATASYGTVSEPCNHVQKFPHPQVLIRSYAQGLSALEAYWRSVAWPAQGVFVGEPLAAPFAAPPASASTP
;
A
#
# COMPACT_ATOMS: atom_id res chain seq x y z
N ALA A 1 -18.96 -1.11 -5.40
CA ALA A 1 -20.24 -1.14 -4.66
C ALA A 1 -20.14 -0.40 -3.33
N LEU A 2 -19.31 -0.86 -2.38
CA LEU A 2 -19.32 -0.34 -1.00
C LEU A 2 -18.80 1.11 -0.85
N ALA A 3 -17.64 1.44 -1.43
CA ALA A 3 -16.99 2.74 -1.21
C ALA A 3 -17.40 3.83 -2.22
N MET A 4 -17.42 3.50 -3.52
CA MET A 4 -17.72 4.44 -4.62
C MET A 4 -19.08 4.18 -5.30
N GLY A 5 -19.97 3.39 -4.66
CA GLY A 5 -21.23 2.96 -5.27
C GLY A 5 -21.07 1.83 -6.29
N LEU A 6 -22.20 1.37 -6.82
CA LEU A 6 -22.26 0.44 -7.96
C LEU A 6 -22.05 1.22 -9.26
N GLN A 7 -21.20 0.70 -10.15
CA GLN A 7 -20.95 1.27 -11.48
C GLN A 7 -21.22 0.17 -12.52
N PRO A 8 -22.43 0.10 -13.09
CA PRO A 8 -22.75 -0.88 -14.12
C PRO A 8 -21.82 -0.73 -15.33
N GLY A 9 -21.40 -1.85 -15.93
CA GLY A 9 -20.53 -1.84 -17.11
C GLY A 9 -19.07 -1.50 -16.84
N LEU A 10 -18.66 -1.26 -15.58
CA LEU A 10 -17.27 -0.96 -15.23
C LEU A 10 -16.29 -2.04 -15.73
N CYS A 11 -16.71 -3.30 -15.73
CA CYS A 11 -15.89 -4.42 -16.19
C CYS A 11 -16.02 -4.73 -17.70
N ALA A 12 -16.85 -3.99 -18.44
CA ALA A 12 -17.04 -4.23 -19.88
C ALA A 12 -15.83 -3.79 -20.73
N GLN A 13 -15.07 -2.79 -20.27
CA GLN A 13 -13.85 -2.31 -20.91
C GLN A 13 -12.76 -2.14 -19.86
N SER A 14 -11.98 -3.19 -19.62
CA SER A 14 -10.95 -3.23 -18.57
C SER A 14 -9.86 -2.17 -18.72
N CYS A 15 -9.61 -1.69 -19.94
CA CYS A 15 -8.59 -0.67 -20.21
C CYS A 15 -9.10 0.78 -20.17
N ALA A 16 -10.41 1.02 -20.08
CA ALA A 16 -10.93 2.38 -20.09
C ALA A 16 -10.55 3.16 -18.82
N ALA A 17 -10.47 4.48 -18.96
CA ALA A 17 -10.39 5.37 -17.81
C ALA A 17 -11.64 5.17 -16.92
N THR A 18 -11.43 5.10 -15.61
CA THR A 18 -12.53 4.97 -14.65
C THR A 18 -12.75 6.27 -13.91
N ARG A 19 -13.87 6.37 -13.18
CA ARG A 19 -14.20 7.56 -12.40
C ARG A 19 -13.11 7.83 -11.34
N PRO A 20 -12.53 9.03 -11.30
CA PRO A 20 -11.58 9.40 -10.26
C PRO A 20 -12.17 9.32 -8.84
N SER A 21 -11.36 8.87 -7.90
CA SER A 21 -11.66 8.89 -6.47
C SER A 21 -11.61 10.33 -5.95
N PRO A 22 -12.68 10.86 -5.35
CA PRO A 22 -12.64 12.17 -4.70
C PRO A 22 -11.77 12.18 -3.44
N TYR A 23 -11.36 11.02 -2.94
CA TYR A 23 -10.55 10.95 -1.72
C TYR A 23 -9.10 11.36 -1.95
N MET A 24 -8.57 11.20 -3.18
CA MET A 24 -7.21 11.60 -3.52
C MET A 24 -6.95 13.11 -3.30
N SER A 25 -7.97 13.94 -3.47
CA SER A 25 -7.89 15.40 -3.25
C SER A 25 -8.45 15.87 -1.91
N TYR A 26 -8.98 14.96 -1.08
CA TYR A 26 -9.62 15.30 0.19
C TYR A 26 -8.64 15.16 1.37
N SER A 27 -8.44 16.24 2.09
CA SER A 27 -7.50 16.32 3.22
C SER A 27 -8.16 16.15 4.60
N GLY A 28 -9.49 16.17 4.70
CA GLY A 28 -10.20 16.09 5.97
C GLY A 28 -10.30 14.67 6.56
N SER A 29 -10.89 14.58 7.75
CA SER A 29 -11.07 13.34 8.53
C SER A 29 -12.49 12.77 8.51
N ARG A 30 -13.41 13.38 7.76
CA ARG A 30 -14.82 12.97 7.68
C ARG A 30 -15.27 12.76 6.23
N PRO A 31 -14.67 11.79 5.51
CA PRO A 31 -14.93 11.60 4.08
C PRO A 31 -16.40 11.28 3.78
N TRP A 32 -17.10 10.58 4.68
CA TRP A 32 -18.50 10.27 4.48
C TRP A 32 -19.39 11.52 4.43
N SER A 33 -19.26 12.41 5.41
CA SER A 33 -20.14 13.59 5.49
C SER A 33 -19.79 14.68 4.48
N VAL A 34 -18.55 14.72 3.99
CA VAL A 34 -18.08 15.79 3.09
C VAL A 34 -18.10 15.36 1.63
N ILE A 35 -17.61 14.16 1.32
CA ILE A 35 -17.46 13.69 -0.07
C ILE A 35 -18.29 12.42 -0.36
N GLY A 36 -19.14 11.99 0.59
CA GLY A 36 -20.02 10.83 0.41
C GLY A 36 -19.28 9.51 0.26
N LEU A 37 -18.00 9.44 0.65
CA LEU A 37 -17.15 8.27 0.44
C LEU A 37 -16.88 7.55 1.77
N ARG A 38 -17.08 6.23 1.79
CA ARG A 38 -16.69 5.35 2.90
C ARG A 38 -15.54 4.46 2.43
N PRO A 39 -14.28 4.79 2.76
CA PRO A 39 -13.15 3.95 2.39
C PRO A 39 -13.34 2.55 2.97
N ALA A 40 -13.00 1.53 2.19
CA ALA A 40 -13.09 0.14 2.62
C ALA A 40 -11.91 -0.68 2.12
N MET A 41 -11.49 -1.63 2.92
CA MET A 41 -10.38 -2.55 2.65
C MET A 41 -10.80 -3.93 3.12
N GLN A 42 -10.42 -4.95 2.36
CA GLN A 42 -10.70 -6.33 2.71
C GLN A 42 -9.63 -6.84 3.66
N LEU A 43 -10.03 -7.61 4.67
CA LEU A 43 -9.11 -8.44 5.43
C LEU A 43 -9.20 -9.85 4.85
N ALA A 44 -8.28 -10.18 3.96
CA ALA A 44 -8.22 -11.49 3.30
C ALA A 44 -6.86 -12.13 3.57
N ALA A 45 -6.87 -13.45 3.78
CA ALA A 45 -5.68 -14.25 4.03
C ALA A 45 -5.93 -15.69 3.56
N ARG A 46 -4.86 -16.47 3.40
CA ARG A 46 -4.95 -17.88 2.95
C ARG A 46 -5.46 -18.84 4.02
N SER A 47 -5.41 -18.43 5.29
CA SER A 47 -5.87 -19.21 6.43
C SER A 47 -6.30 -18.31 7.58
N VAL A 48 -7.04 -18.86 8.55
CA VAL A 48 -7.39 -18.14 9.79
C VAL A 48 -6.13 -17.74 10.57
N ALA A 49 -5.13 -18.62 10.63
CA ALA A 49 -3.87 -18.32 11.31
C ALA A 49 -3.12 -17.15 10.63
N SER A 50 -3.08 -17.13 9.28
CA SER A 50 -2.51 -16.01 8.52
C SER A 50 -3.30 -14.72 8.74
N ALA A 51 -4.64 -14.80 8.84
CA ALA A 51 -5.48 -13.63 9.14
C ALA A 51 -5.21 -13.07 10.55
N GLN A 52 -5.05 -13.93 11.56
CA GLN A 52 -4.68 -13.53 12.90
C GLN A 52 -3.30 -12.88 12.93
N ALA A 53 -2.30 -13.50 12.28
CA ALA A 53 -0.96 -12.93 12.18
C ALA A 53 -0.93 -11.57 11.45
N LEU A 54 -1.80 -11.37 10.45
CA LEU A 54 -1.99 -10.09 9.78
C LEU A 54 -2.56 -9.03 10.73
N ILE A 55 -3.56 -9.38 11.54
CA ILE A 55 -4.16 -8.48 12.54
C ILE A 55 -3.11 -8.07 13.59
N GLU A 56 -2.41 -9.05 14.18
CA GLU A 56 -1.37 -8.78 15.19
C GLU A 56 -0.26 -7.89 14.63
N ARG A 57 0.09 -8.09 13.35
CA ARG A 57 1.06 -7.24 12.66
C ARG A 57 0.57 -5.81 12.44
N GLY A 58 -0.73 -5.61 12.20
CA GLY A 58 -1.34 -4.27 12.16
C GLY A 58 -1.33 -3.60 13.53
N ILE A 59 -1.72 -4.32 14.59
CA ILE A 59 -1.68 -3.82 15.98
C ILE A 59 -0.25 -3.40 16.37
N ALA A 60 0.75 -4.24 16.05
CA ALA A 60 2.16 -3.93 16.32
C ALA A 60 2.68 -2.72 15.53
N ALA A 61 1.96 -2.28 14.49
CA ALA A 61 2.35 -1.10 13.73
C ALA A 61 2.11 0.19 14.49
N ASP A 62 1.02 0.27 15.26
CA ASP A 62 0.44 1.53 15.71
C ASP A 62 1.41 2.41 16.50
N GLY A 63 1.66 3.60 15.94
CA GLY A 63 2.56 4.60 16.51
C GLY A 63 4.01 4.14 16.71
N GLN A 64 4.43 3.01 16.14
CA GLN A 64 5.79 2.49 16.37
C GLN A 64 6.90 3.43 15.83
N LEU A 65 6.57 4.20 14.79
CA LEU A 65 7.43 5.19 14.12
C LEU A 65 7.04 6.63 14.50
N ALA A 66 6.17 6.83 15.48
CA ALA A 66 5.77 8.15 15.93
C ALA A 66 6.96 8.95 16.52
N GLU A 67 6.78 10.27 16.51
CA GLU A 67 7.48 11.31 17.29
C GLU A 67 7.88 10.96 18.73
N ARG A 68 8.95 10.19 19.05
CA ARG A 68 9.27 9.89 20.46
C ARG A 68 10.76 9.71 20.81
N PRO A 69 11.16 9.95 22.07
CA PRO A 69 12.55 9.81 22.53
C PRO A 69 13.12 8.40 22.32
N GLU A 70 12.31 7.35 22.48
CA GLU A 70 12.76 5.95 22.36
C GLU A 70 12.71 5.42 20.91
N ARG A 71 12.49 6.30 19.91
CA ARG A 71 12.41 5.89 18.51
C ARG A 71 13.75 5.27 18.06
N PRO A 72 13.72 4.16 17.29
CA PRO A 72 14.94 3.60 16.69
C PRO A 72 15.70 4.65 15.87
N ALA A 73 17.02 4.70 16.04
CA ALA A 73 17.89 5.60 15.28
C ALA A 73 17.96 5.24 13.78
N GLU A 74 17.78 3.97 13.42
CA GLU A 74 17.79 3.52 12.02
C GLU A 74 16.42 3.83 11.35
N PRO A 75 16.42 4.55 10.21
CA PRO A 75 15.19 4.92 9.54
C PRO A 75 14.44 3.70 8.99
N ALA A 76 13.12 3.83 8.89
CA ALA A 76 12.31 2.98 8.04
C ALA A 76 12.59 3.30 6.56
N ARG A 77 12.40 2.32 5.69
CA ARG A 77 12.76 2.43 4.26
C ARG A 77 11.55 2.25 3.35
N ALA A 78 11.40 3.20 2.42
CA ALA A 78 10.49 3.13 1.28
C ALA A 78 11.29 2.72 0.03
N TYR A 79 11.26 1.44 -0.29
CA TYR A 79 11.94 0.88 -1.46
C TYR A 79 11.08 1.05 -2.70
N LEU A 80 11.63 1.77 -3.70
CA LEU A 80 10.98 2.01 -4.98
C LEU A 80 11.82 1.39 -6.07
N ALA A 81 11.31 0.29 -6.63
CA ALA A 81 12.04 -0.57 -7.54
C ALA A 81 11.66 -0.29 -8.99
N SER A 82 12.63 0.17 -9.80
CA SER A 82 12.49 0.22 -11.25
C SER A 82 12.95 -1.07 -11.91
N THR A 83 12.27 -1.42 -13.00
CA THR A 83 12.43 -2.69 -13.72
C THR A 83 12.76 -2.45 -15.19
N PRO A 84 13.47 -3.38 -15.86
CA PRO A 84 13.76 -3.24 -17.29
C PRO A 84 12.52 -3.39 -18.18
N ASP A 85 11.45 -4.02 -17.70
CA ASP A 85 10.15 -4.06 -18.39
C ASP A 85 9.50 -2.66 -18.43
N ALA A 86 9.64 -1.98 -19.57
CA ALA A 86 9.15 -0.61 -19.75
C ALA A 86 7.63 -0.49 -19.53
N ALA A 87 6.85 -1.52 -19.86
CA ALA A 87 5.40 -1.49 -19.69
C ALA A 87 5.00 -1.53 -18.21
N ARG A 88 5.78 -2.23 -17.38
CA ARG A 88 5.56 -2.31 -15.94
C ARG A 88 6.35 -1.29 -15.11
N ASN A 89 7.24 -0.54 -15.74
CA ASN A 89 8.06 0.49 -15.12
C ASN A 89 7.48 1.91 -15.24
N VAL A 90 6.27 2.07 -15.79
CA VAL A 90 5.66 3.40 -16.05
C VAL A 90 5.41 4.24 -14.78
N ARG A 91 5.38 3.64 -13.58
CA ARG A 91 5.29 4.34 -12.29
C ARG A 91 6.62 4.97 -11.87
N GLU A 92 7.76 4.54 -12.44
CA GLU A 92 9.09 5.06 -12.07
C GLU A 92 9.19 6.58 -12.18
N ARG A 93 8.57 7.17 -13.21
CA ARG A 93 8.55 8.64 -13.39
C ARG A 93 7.93 9.41 -12.22
N LEU A 94 7.16 8.74 -11.37
CA LEU A 94 6.52 9.31 -10.19
C LEU A 94 7.35 9.07 -8.92
N PHE A 95 8.40 8.24 -8.97
CA PHE A 95 9.23 7.97 -7.80
C PHE A 95 9.98 9.23 -7.34
N PRO A 96 9.92 9.58 -6.05
CA PRO A 96 10.74 10.65 -5.50
C PRO A 96 12.25 10.34 -5.60
N PRO A 97 13.11 11.35 -5.43
CA PRO A 97 14.55 11.14 -5.23
C PRO A 97 14.83 10.20 -4.04
N ALA A 98 15.95 9.47 -4.12
CA ALA A 98 16.44 8.70 -2.97
C ALA A 98 16.93 9.63 -1.86
N GLY A 99 16.84 9.17 -0.61
CA GLY A 99 17.27 9.91 0.58
C GLY A 99 16.13 10.18 1.57
N PRO A 100 16.38 11.01 2.59
CA PRO A 100 15.40 11.32 3.62
C PRO A 100 14.12 11.93 3.05
N VAL A 101 12.96 11.53 3.59
CA VAL A 101 11.67 12.13 3.23
C VAL A 101 11.55 13.50 3.93
N PRO A 102 11.40 14.61 3.19
CA PRO A 102 11.34 15.94 3.80
C PRO A 102 10.19 16.07 4.80
N GLY A 103 10.50 16.57 6.01
CA GLY A 103 9.51 16.77 7.07
C GLY A 103 9.02 15.49 7.74
N VAL A 104 9.65 14.35 7.49
CA VAL A 104 9.33 13.06 8.12
C VAL A 104 10.61 12.51 8.74
N ALA A 105 10.67 12.48 10.07
CA ALA A 105 11.82 11.92 10.74
C ALA A 105 11.88 10.39 10.59
N ALA A 106 13.10 9.87 10.47
CA ALA A 106 13.40 8.43 10.40
C ALA A 106 12.67 7.67 9.27
N LEU A 107 12.42 8.32 8.12
CA LEU A 107 11.95 7.66 6.89
C LEU A 107 12.82 8.08 5.71
N GLU A 108 13.29 7.11 4.93
CA GLU A 108 14.07 7.34 3.72
C GLU A 108 13.50 6.60 2.51
N VAL A 109 13.68 7.19 1.32
CA VAL A 109 13.43 6.56 0.04
C VAL A 109 14.70 5.87 -0.44
N VAL A 110 14.60 4.59 -0.76
CA VAL A 110 15.66 3.81 -1.40
C VAL A 110 15.23 3.46 -2.81
N ARG A 111 15.92 4.00 -3.82
CA ARG A 111 15.70 3.61 -5.21
C ARG A 111 16.55 2.40 -5.54
N VAL A 112 15.91 1.36 -6.05
CA VAL A 112 16.59 0.15 -6.52
C VAL A 112 16.25 -0.05 -7.98
N ARG A 113 17.24 -0.46 -8.78
CA ARG A 113 17.02 -0.89 -10.16
C ARG A 113 17.37 -2.36 -10.19
N SER A 114 16.40 -3.23 -10.38
CA SER A 114 16.71 -4.66 -10.36
C SER A 114 15.63 -5.54 -10.97
N GLU A 115 16.07 -6.68 -11.49
CA GLU A 115 15.25 -7.86 -11.78
C GLU A 115 15.04 -8.74 -10.55
N ALA A 116 15.85 -8.54 -9.49
CA ALA A 116 15.81 -9.29 -8.23
C ALA A 116 16.00 -8.37 -7.01
N LEU A 117 15.25 -8.62 -5.94
CA LEU A 117 15.27 -7.78 -4.74
C LEU A 117 16.64 -7.78 -4.04
N PRO A 118 17.22 -6.61 -3.68
CA PRO A 118 18.30 -6.61 -2.71
C PRO A 118 17.74 -7.09 -1.35
N PRO A 119 18.60 -7.54 -0.42
CA PRO A 119 18.16 -7.85 0.94
C PRO A 119 17.43 -6.65 1.54
N LEU A 120 16.12 -6.77 1.67
CA LEU A 120 15.25 -5.71 2.14
C LEU A 120 15.43 -5.57 3.66
N ARG A 121 15.64 -4.35 4.14
CA ARG A 121 15.83 -4.06 5.57
C ARG A 121 14.91 -2.96 6.04
N ARG A 122 14.31 -3.10 7.23
CA ARG A 122 13.38 -2.13 7.84
C ARG A 122 12.37 -1.57 6.82
N THR A 123 11.79 -2.46 6.03
CA THR A 123 10.95 -2.10 4.88
C THR A 123 9.58 -1.68 5.37
N LEU A 124 9.21 -0.44 5.07
CA LEU A 124 7.88 0.11 5.37
C LEU A 124 7.03 0.28 4.12
N VAL A 125 7.65 0.65 3.00
CA VAL A 125 6.95 0.72 1.71
C VAL A 125 7.78 -0.03 0.68
N TYR A 126 7.13 -0.84 -0.14
CA TYR A 126 7.75 -1.50 -1.27
C TYR A 126 6.87 -1.39 -2.52
N GLU A 127 7.36 -0.73 -3.57
CA GLU A 127 6.66 -0.60 -4.84
C GLU A 127 7.54 -1.09 -5.99
N THR A 128 7.01 -1.96 -6.85
CA THR A 128 7.73 -2.51 -8.02
C THR A 128 6.87 -2.64 -9.27
N GLY A 129 7.50 -2.90 -10.42
CA GLY A 129 6.86 -3.38 -11.64
C GLY A 129 6.96 -4.89 -11.86
N LEU A 130 7.70 -5.63 -11.03
CA LEU A 130 7.93 -7.06 -11.27
C LEU A 130 6.64 -7.88 -11.08
N ALA A 131 6.34 -8.76 -12.05
CA ALA A 131 5.24 -9.72 -11.97
C ALA A 131 5.44 -10.79 -10.88
N ARG A 132 6.70 -11.13 -10.60
CA ARG A 132 7.12 -12.12 -9.61
C ARG A 132 8.40 -11.63 -8.94
N PRO A 133 8.33 -10.71 -7.98
CA PRO A 133 9.51 -10.34 -7.19
C PRO A 133 9.94 -11.57 -6.37
N ALA A 134 11.05 -12.19 -6.76
CA ALA A 134 11.57 -13.41 -6.15
C ALA A 134 12.93 -13.18 -5.45
N PRO A 135 13.24 -13.96 -4.40
CA PRO A 135 12.36 -14.28 -3.27
C PRO A 135 12.20 -13.07 -2.34
N MET A 136 11.03 -12.95 -1.71
CA MET A 136 10.70 -11.87 -0.77
C MET A 136 11.28 -12.12 0.63
N VAL A 137 12.60 -12.28 0.71
CA VAL A 137 13.30 -12.36 2.00
C VAL A 137 13.65 -10.93 2.40
N GLY A 138 12.86 -10.37 3.31
CA GLY A 138 13.00 -9.00 3.74
C GLY A 138 12.60 -8.80 5.20
N GLU A 139 13.30 -7.91 5.88
CA GLU A 139 12.87 -7.41 7.20
C GLU A 139 11.75 -6.39 6.98
N TRP A 140 10.51 -6.86 7.00
CA TRP A 140 9.33 -6.01 7.00
C TRP A 140 9.12 -5.41 8.38
N LEU A 141 8.84 -4.10 8.42
CA LEU A 141 8.31 -3.50 9.64
C LEU A 141 6.81 -3.83 9.76
N PRO A 142 6.28 -3.97 10.98
CA PRO A 142 4.83 -3.90 11.20
C PRO A 142 4.25 -2.67 10.48
N GLY A 143 3.06 -2.79 9.89
CA GLY A 143 2.49 -1.71 9.07
C GLY A 143 3.10 -1.56 7.68
N ALA A 144 4.01 -2.43 7.23
CA ALA A 144 4.55 -2.31 5.88
C ALA A 144 3.47 -2.38 4.79
N LEU A 145 3.60 -1.53 3.77
CA LEU A 145 2.74 -1.47 2.59
C LEU A 145 3.53 -1.97 1.38
N ALA A 146 2.99 -2.91 0.61
CA ALA A 146 3.71 -3.44 -0.55
C ALA A 146 2.78 -3.73 -1.72
N ASP A 147 3.13 -3.30 -2.93
CA ASP A 147 2.36 -3.55 -4.14
C ASP A 147 3.21 -3.53 -5.41
N HIS A 148 2.59 -3.96 -6.50
CA HIS A 148 3.23 -3.97 -7.80
C HIS A 148 2.32 -3.54 -8.95
N LEU A 149 2.95 -3.07 -10.02
CA LEU A 149 2.29 -2.70 -11.26
C LEU A 149 2.15 -3.93 -12.16
N THR A 150 1.20 -4.80 -11.83
CA THR A 150 0.98 -6.07 -12.53
C THR A 150 -0.51 -6.30 -12.77
N SER A 151 -0.78 -7.11 -13.79
CA SER A 151 -2.13 -7.57 -14.06
C SER A 151 -2.52 -8.60 -13.01
N PHE A 152 -3.79 -8.57 -12.58
CA PHE A 152 -4.34 -9.59 -11.69
C PHE A 152 -3.67 -9.69 -10.31
N GLY A 153 -2.81 -8.73 -9.93
CA GLY A 153 -2.20 -8.68 -8.61
C GLY A 153 -3.23 -8.66 -7.47
N GLY A 154 -4.50 -8.31 -7.74
CA GLY A 154 -5.60 -8.31 -6.77
C GLY A 154 -6.44 -9.59 -6.74
N GLN A 155 -6.16 -10.60 -7.56
CA GLN A 155 -6.97 -11.83 -7.59
C GLN A 155 -6.69 -12.69 -6.36
N LEU A 156 -7.73 -12.92 -5.55
CA LEU A 156 -7.62 -13.60 -4.26
C LEU A 156 -7.78 -15.13 -4.35
N GLU A 157 -8.29 -15.64 -5.47
CA GLU A 157 -8.61 -17.05 -5.65
C GLU A 157 -7.41 -17.91 -6.07
N HIS A 158 -6.31 -17.29 -6.52
CA HIS A 158 -5.13 -18.02 -6.96
C HIS A 158 -4.28 -18.54 -5.79
N GLY A 159 -3.86 -19.80 -5.90
CA GLY A 159 -2.93 -20.46 -4.98
C GLY A 159 -1.50 -19.93 -5.11
N PRO A 160 -0.62 -20.18 -4.12
CA PRO A 160 0.79 -19.84 -4.24
C PRO A 160 1.42 -20.51 -5.47
N GLY A 161 2.11 -19.74 -6.31
CA GLY A 161 2.78 -20.25 -7.52
C GLY A 161 1.92 -20.31 -8.78
N ASP A 162 0.61 -20.10 -8.66
CA ASP A 162 -0.30 -20.02 -9.80
C ASP A 162 -0.31 -18.60 -10.38
N GLY A 163 0.23 -18.43 -11.59
CA GLY A 163 0.15 -17.14 -12.31
C GLY A 163 1.10 -16.06 -11.80
N GLN A 164 0.67 -14.80 -11.85
CA GLN A 164 1.42 -13.65 -11.32
C GLN A 164 1.25 -13.60 -9.80
N MET A 165 2.26 -13.07 -9.10
CA MET A 165 2.15 -12.83 -7.66
C MET A 165 0.93 -11.93 -7.38
N ASN A 166 0.24 -12.15 -6.26
CA ASN A 166 -0.91 -11.35 -5.86
C ASN A 166 -0.76 -10.69 -4.48
N VAL A 167 -1.77 -9.92 -4.07
CA VAL A 167 -1.87 -9.24 -2.77
C VAL A 167 -1.70 -10.22 -1.61
N LEU A 168 -2.18 -11.46 -1.70
CA LEU A 168 -2.03 -12.43 -0.62
C LEU A 168 -0.57 -12.87 -0.47
N ASP A 169 0.19 -12.99 -1.57
CA ASP A 169 1.62 -13.31 -1.49
C ASP A 169 2.41 -12.19 -0.80
N TRP A 170 2.03 -10.91 -1.00
CA TRP A 170 2.62 -9.79 -0.26
C TRP A 170 2.37 -9.93 1.25
N LEU A 171 1.13 -10.27 1.64
CA LEU A 171 0.75 -10.42 3.04
C LEU A 171 1.43 -11.62 3.70
N GLU A 172 1.54 -12.76 3.02
CA GLU A 172 2.25 -13.94 3.51
C GLU A 172 3.77 -13.68 3.61
N SER A 173 4.32 -12.77 2.80
CA SER A 173 5.73 -12.36 2.91
C SER A 173 6.03 -11.50 4.14
N GLY A 174 5.02 -10.90 4.77
CA GLY A 174 5.15 -10.02 5.93
C GLY A 174 4.64 -8.59 5.73
N ALA A 175 4.14 -8.22 4.54
CA ALA A 175 3.45 -6.94 4.38
C ALA A 175 2.15 -6.91 5.22
N THR A 176 1.74 -5.72 5.64
CA THR A 176 0.54 -5.49 6.46
C THR A 176 -0.65 -5.07 5.60
N ALA A 177 -0.39 -4.41 4.47
CA ALA A 177 -1.42 -4.16 3.47
C ALA A 177 -0.81 -4.12 2.06
N SER A 178 -1.66 -4.34 1.08
CA SER A 178 -1.33 -4.37 -0.33
C SER A 178 -2.50 -3.86 -1.18
N TYR A 179 -2.20 -3.55 -2.43
CA TYR A 179 -3.16 -3.20 -3.46
C TYR A 179 -2.85 -3.97 -4.74
N GLY A 180 -3.89 -4.40 -5.45
CA GLY A 180 -3.73 -5.05 -6.74
C GLY A 180 -4.94 -4.89 -7.65
N THR A 181 -4.70 -4.96 -8.96
CA THR A 181 -5.76 -4.94 -9.97
C THR A 181 -6.37 -6.33 -10.17
N VAL A 182 -7.67 -6.45 -10.43
CA VAL A 182 -8.36 -7.77 -10.58
C VAL A 182 -8.65 -8.15 -12.03
N SER A 183 -8.32 -7.27 -12.98
CA SER A 183 -8.49 -7.47 -14.43
C SER A 183 -7.21 -7.08 -15.15
N GLU A 184 -6.98 -7.56 -16.39
CA GLU A 184 -5.88 -7.07 -17.23
C GLU A 184 -5.90 -5.55 -17.33
N PRO A 185 -4.93 -4.85 -16.71
CA PRO A 185 -4.87 -3.42 -16.76
C PRO A 185 -4.07 -3.01 -17.98
N CYS A 186 -4.58 -1.99 -18.67
CA CYS A 186 -3.68 -1.04 -19.30
C CYS A 186 -2.87 -0.35 -18.19
N ASN A 187 -1.58 -0.10 -18.43
CA ASN A 187 -0.61 0.44 -17.48
C ASN A 187 -0.81 1.95 -17.17
N HIS A 188 -2.06 2.38 -17.03
CA HIS A 188 -2.40 3.71 -16.58
C HIS A 188 -1.94 3.90 -15.14
N VAL A 189 -1.01 4.82 -14.91
CA VAL A 189 -0.46 5.10 -13.57
C VAL A 189 -1.55 5.45 -12.54
N GLN A 190 -2.68 6.01 -12.99
CA GLN A 190 -3.83 6.36 -12.14
C GLN A 190 -4.49 5.15 -11.48
N LYS A 191 -4.35 3.95 -12.06
CA LYS A 191 -4.88 2.70 -11.49
C LYS A 191 -4.03 2.14 -10.36
N PHE A 192 -2.85 2.71 -10.11
CA PHE A 192 -1.91 2.19 -9.12
C PHE A 192 -1.65 3.24 -8.04
N PRO A 193 -1.19 2.82 -6.85
CA PRO A 193 -0.80 3.73 -5.79
C PRO A 193 0.25 4.71 -6.29
N HIS A 194 -0.02 6.00 -6.10
CA HIS A 194 0.94 7.04 -6.38
C HIS A 194 1.99 7.08 -5.25
N PRO A 195 3.29 6.83 -5.54
CA PRO A 195 4.35 6.61 -4.55
C PRO A 195 4.44 7.74 -3.52
N GLN A 196 4.53 8.98 -4.02
CA GLN A 196 4.69 10.15 -3.16
C GLN A 196 3.46 10.42 -2.29
N VAL A 197 2.25 10.13 -2.79
CA VAL A 197 1.01 10.34 -2.04
C VAL A 197 0.85 9.25 -0.99
N LEU A 198 1.18 8.00 -1.32
CA LEU A 198 1.16 6.89 -0.38
C LEU A 198 2.13 7.14 0.78
N ILE A 199 3.41 7.39 0.47
CA ILE A 199 4.47 7.66 1.46
C ILE A 199 4.11 8.86 2.33
N ARG A 200 3.70 9.98 1.73
CA ARG A 200 3.34 11.19 2.49
C ARG A 200 2.12 10.96 3.39
N SER A 201 1.06 10.35 2.86
CA SER A 201 -0.17 10.11 3.62
C SER A 201 0.11 9.24 4.84
N TYR A 202 0.90 8.18 4.66
CA TYR A 202 1.24 7.27 5.73
C TYR A 202 2.16 7.91 6.78
N ALA A 203 3.16 8.67 6.33
CA ALA A 203 4.04 9.47 7.18
C ALA A 203 3.32 10.56 7.99
N GLN A 204 2.15 11.02 7.53
CA GLN A 204 1.28 11.96 8.25
C GLN A 204 0.41 11.28 9.32
N GLY A 205 0.58 9.97 9.54
CA GLY A 205 -0.14 9.20 10.55
C GLY A 205 -1.51 8.70 10.12
N LEU A 206 -1.84 8.77 8.83
CA LEU A 206 -3.05 8.13 8.32
C LEU A 206 -2.89 6.60 8.34
N SER A 207 -4.00 5.88 8.44
CA SER A 207 -3.98 4.42 8.43
C SER A 207 -3.66 3.86 7.04
N ALA A 208 -3.32 2.57 6.97
CA ALA A 208 -3.09 1.87 5.70
C ALA A 208 -4.30 2.01 4.74
N LEU A 209 -5.53 1.92 5.26
CA LEU A 209 -6.76 2.15 4.50
C LEU A 209 -6.78 3.54 3.85
N GLU A 210 -6.55 4.58 4.65
CA GLU A 210 -6.63 5.97 4.18
C GLU A 210 -5.49 6.30 3.22
N ALA A 211 -4.27 5.86 3.53
CA ALA A 211 -3.09 6.10 2.70
C ALA A 211 -3.24 5.47 1.30
N TYR A 212 -3.72 4.24 1.21
CA TYR A 212 -3.98 3.59 -0.07
C TYR A 212 -5.12 4.25 -0.85
N TRP A 213 -6.23 4.55 -0.19
CA TRP A 213 -7.35 5.19 -0.88
C TRP A 213 -7.04 6.61 -1.37
N ARG A 214 -6.16 7.34 -0.68
CA ARG A 214 -5.67 8.65 -1.13
C ARG A 214 -4.67 8.52 -2.28
N SER A 215 -3.96 7.39 -2.40
CA SER A 215 -2.90 7.24 -3.40
C SER A 215 -3.38 6.69 -4.74
N VAL A 216 -4.55 6.06 -4.82
CA VAL A 216 -5.09 5.50 -6.07
C VAL A 216 -6.17 6.41 -6.66
N ALA A 217 -5.86 7.03 -7.81
CA ALA A 217 -6.78 7.93 -8.50
C ALA A 217 -7.98 7.18 -9.09
N TRP A 218 -7.76 6.01 -9.67
CA TRP A 218 -8.75 5.18 -10.37
C TRP A 218 -8.87 3.81 -9.69
N PRO A 219 -9.47 3.72 -8.48
CA PRO A 219 -9.47 2.49 -7.68
C PRO A 219 -10.46 1.43 -8.15
N ALA A 220 -11.28 1.75 -9.15
CA ALA A 220 -12.15 0.78 -9.79
C ALA A 220 -11.32 -0.36 -10.43
N GLN A 221 -11.82 -1.59 -10.34
CA GLN A 221 -11.12 -2.81 -10.77
C GLN A 221 -9.81 -3.09 -9.99
N GLY A 222 -9.62 -2.44 -8.85
CA GLY A 222 -8.60 -2.76 -7.87
C GLY A 222 -9.21 -3.23 -6.56
N VAL A 223 -8.41 -3.90 -5.75
CA VAL A 223 -8.75 -4.27 -4.37
C VAL A 223 -7.66 -3.80 -3.44
N PHE A 224 -8.10 -3.28 -2.30
CA PHE A 224 -7.25 -2.97 -1.15
C PHE A 224 -7.40 -4.11 -0.16
N VAL A 225 -6.29 -4.71 0.27
CA VAL A 225 -6.29 -5.87 1.16
C VAL A 225 -5.24 -5.72 2.25
N GLY A 226 -5.61 -5.94 3.51
CA GLY A 226 -4.68 -5.83 4.63
C GLY A 226 -5.37 -5.58 5.95
N GLU A 227 -4.58 -5.23 6.97
CA GLU A 227 -5.08 -4.67 8.21
C GLU A 227 -5.32 -3.15 8.01
N PRO A 228 -6.58 -2.67 8.05
CA PRO A 228 -6.93 -1.31 7.64
C PRO A 228 -6.51 -0.21 8.62
N LEU A 229 -6.32 -0.52 9.90
CA LEU A 229 -6.08 0.47 10.95
C LEU A 229 -4.60 0.75 11.19
N ALA A 230 -3.70 -0.11 10.72
CA ALA A 230 -2.26 0.01 10.87
C ALA A 230 -1.81 1.43 10.54
N ALA A 231 -1.27 2.12 11.54
CA ALA A 231 -0.89 3.52 11.44
C ALA A 231 0.45 3.77 12.17
N PRO A 232 1.60 3.45 11.54
CA PRO A 232 2.89 3.45 12.21
C PRO A 232 3.38 4.82 12.62
N PHE A 233 2.90 5.89 11.98
CA PHE A 233 3.20 7.27 12.35
C PHE A 233 2.08 7.95 13.13
N ALA A 234 0.97 7.25 13.43
CA ALA A 234 -0.07 7.85 14.25
C ALA A 234 0.50 8.24 15.61
N ALA A 235 0.12 9.42 16.10
CA ALA A 235 0.45 9.80 17.46
C ALA A 235 -0.15 8.75 18.41
N PRO A 236 0.56 8.36 19.49
CA PRO A 236 -0.05 7.58 20.53
C PRO A 236 -1.32 8.29 21.01
N PRO A 237 -2.39 7.56 21.37
CA PRO A 237 -3.53 8.19 21.99
C PRO A 237 -3.03 9.03 23.17
N ALA A 238 -3.43 10.31 23.22
CA ALA A 238 -3.10 11.16 24.34
C ALA A 238 -3.52 10.44 25.62
N SER A 239 -2.60 10.23 26.55
CA SER A 239 -2.89 9.57 27.83
C SER A 239 -4.10 10.28 28.41
N ALA A 240 -5.22 9.57 28.56
CA ALA A 240 -6.35 10.10 29.30
C ALA A 240 -5.79 10.48 30.68
N SER A 241 -5.80 11.77 31.01
CA SER A 241 -5.54 12.21 32.37
C SER A 241 -6.59 11.51 33.24
N THR A 242 -6.16 10.50 34.00
CA THR A 242 -7.01 9.85 34.99
C THR A 242 -7.58 10.95 35.89
N PRO A 243 -8.91 11.05 36.03
CA PRO A 243 -9.52 12.04 36.91
C PRO A 243 -9.15 11.81 38.38
#